data_AF-A0A8S3YGT6-F1
#
_entry.id   AF-A0A8S3YGT6-F1
#
_cell.length_a   1.000
_cell.length_b   1.000
_cell.length_c   1.000
_cell.angle_alpha   90.00
_cell.angle_beta   90.00
_cell.angle_gamma   90.00
#
_symmetry.space_group_name_H-M   'P 1'
#
loop_
_entity.id
_entity.type
_entity.pdbx_description
1 polymer ?
#
loop_
_entity_poly.entity_id
_entity_poly.type
_entity_poly.pdbx_seq_one_letter_code
_entity_poly.pdbx_strand_id
1 'polypeptide(L)'
;AEWLVALNSAISKVLTNQKSTASLHGSRERLTPALTRHARHTFVKAGLFKDATYDGTWLAGRIHGTGVLQWPDGSVFEGHLKRGLMHGSGMYTIIHNKGKEVQTGTWKEGKLVDWELYIMQMETCMRATSKMD
;
A
#
# COMPACT_ATOMS: atom_id res chain seq x y z
N ALA A 1 -2.78 -25.23 -24.48
CA ALA A 1 -1.62 -24.32 -24.53
C ALA A 1 -0.60 -24.75 -23.48
N GLU A 2 0.67 -24.90 -23.85
CA GLU A 2 1.72 -25.49 -23.01
C GLU A 2 1.95 -24.74 -21.67
N TRP A 3 1.68 -23.42 -21.65
CA TRP A 3 1.79 -22.61 -20.44
C TRP A 3 0.85 -23.03 -19.31
N LEU A 4 -0.35 -23.51 -19.63
CA LEU A 4 -1.31 -24.00 -18.62
C LEU A 4 -0.77 -25.26 -17.94
N VAL A 5 -0.12 -26.14 -18.70
CA VAL A 5 0.44 -27.39 -18.19
C VAL A 5 1.63 -27.11 -17.28
N ALA A 6 2.52 -26.20 -17.69
CA ALA A 6 3.66 -25.78 -16.89
C ALA A 6 3.24 -25.09 -15.58
N LEU A 7 2.26 -24.20 -15.63
CA LEU A 7 1.70 -23.53 -14.45
C LEU A 7 1.06 -24.53 -13.49
N ASN A 8 0.19 -25.40 -14.00
CA ASN A 8 -0.48 -26.42 -13.18
C ASN A 8 0.53 -27.39 -12.55
N SER A 9 1.58 -27.79 -13.28
CA SER A 9 2.65 -28.66 -12.77
C SER A 9 3.45 -28.00 -11.63
N ALA A 10 3.76 -26.70 -11.75
CA ALA A 10 4.48 -25.97 -10.71
C ALA A 10 3.67 -25.84 -9.42
N ILE A 11 2.36 -25.58 -9.53
CA ILE A 11 1.44 -25.52 -8.39
C ILE A 11 1.37 -26.88 -7.68
N SER A 12 1.23 -27.97 -8.44
CA SER A 12 1.17 -29.32 -7.87
C SER A 12 2.42 -29.67 -7.08
N LYS A 13 3.63 -29.34 -7.58
CA LYS A 13 4.90 -29.63 -6.90
C LYS A 13 5.02 -28.95 -5.53
N VAL A 14 4.55 -27.71 -5.41
CA VAL A 14 4.57 -26.95 -4.14
C VAL A 14 3.57 -27.52 -3.14
N LEU A 15 2.36 -27.89 -3.60
CA LEU A 15 1.33 -28.46 -2.73
C LEU A 15 1.69 -29.87 -2.22
N THR A 16 2.42 -30.66 -3.01
CA THR A 16 2.87 -31.99 -2.59
C THR A 16 3.97 -31.94 -1.54
N ASN A 17 4.74 -30.86 -1.46
CA ASN A 17 5.86 -30.70 -0.53
C ASN A 17 5.45 -30.20 0.87
N GLN A 18 4.15 -29.96 1.12
CA GLN A 18 3.61 -29.44 2.38
C GLN A 18 2.94 -30.52 3.25
N LYS A 19 3.01 -31.80 2.88
CA LYS A 19 2.26 -32.89 3.56
C LYS A 19 2.94 -33.52 4.78
N SER A 20 4.02 -32.96 5.30
CA SER A 20 4.65 -33.44 6.53
C SER A 20 4.85 -32.31 7.53
N THR A 21 3.78 -31.93 8.23
CA THR A 21 3.74 -31.59 9.68
C THR A 21 2.42 -30.92 10.07
N ALA A 22 1.94 -31.25 11.26
CA ALA A 22 0.84 -30.65 12.03
C ALA A 22 -0.62 -31.08 11.70
N SER A 23 -1.08 -32.05 12.50
CA SER A 23 -2.47 -32.17 12.93
C SER A 23 -2.78 -31.05 13.93
N LEU A 24 -3.70 -30.13 13.61
CA LEU A 24 -4.39 -29.26 14.58
C LEU A 24 -5.81 -28.95 14.07
N HIS A 25 -6.79 -29.10 14.96
CA HIS A 25 -8.19 -28.72 14.81
C HIS A 25 -8.33 -27.21 14.54
N GLY A 26 -9.12 -26.84 13.53
CA GLY A 26 -9.48 -25.45 13.24
C GLY A 26 -9.98 -25.32 11.81
N SER A 27 -11.15 -24.70 11.65
CA SER A 27 -11.83 -24.45 10.37
C SER A 27 -10.84 -24.07 9.28
N ARG A 28 -10.81 -24.87 8.21
CA ARG A 28 -9.91 -24.75 7.08
C ARG A 28 -10.31 -23.54 6.23
N GLU A 29 -10.07 -22.33 6.74
CA GLU A 29 -10.05 -21.13 5.93
C GLU A 29 -8.98 -21.35 4.88
N ARG A 30 -9.44 -21.62 3.65
CA ARG A 30 -8.59 -21.64 2.47
C ARG A 30 -7.92 -20.28 2.42
N LEU A 31 -6.66 -20.21 2.85
CA LEU A 31 -5.78 -19.06 2.66
C LEU A 31 -5.61 -18.89 1.15
N THR A 32 -6.57 -18.26 0.49
CA THR A 32 -6.41 -17.84 -0.89
C THR A 32 -5.34 -16.75 -0.83
N PRO A 33 -4.14 -16.99 -1.41
CA PRO A 33 -3.11 -15.96 -1.42
C PRO A 33 -3.74 -14.72 -2.05
N ALA A 34 -3.47 -13.59 -1.42
CA ALA A 34 -4.01 -12.32 -1.87
C ALA A 34 -3.65 -12.15 -3.35
N LEU A 35 -4.63 -11.77 -4.19
CA LEU A 35 -4.42 -11.59 -5.63
C LEU A 35 -3.56 -10.34 -5.84
N THR A 36 -2.27 -10.47 -5.54
CA THR A 36 -1.27 -9.43 -5.70
C THR A 36 -0.62 -9.57 -7.07
N ARG A 37 -0.41 -8.42 -7.72
CA ARG A 37 0.36 -8.35 -8.97
C ARG A 37 1.14 -7.06 -9.00
N HIS A 38 2.25 -7.06 -9.72
CA HIS A 38 2.94 -5.82 -10.07
C HIS A 38 2.55 -5.42 -11.49
N ALA A 39 2.11 -4.18 -11.70
CA ALA A 39 1.72 -3.72 -13.03
C ALA A 39 1.75 -2.19 -13.13
N ARG A 40 1.99 -1.70 -14.34
CA ARG A 40 1.77 -0.31 -14.72
C ARG A 40 0.37 -0.12 -15.30
N HIS A 41 -0.33 0.94 -14.91
CA HIS A 41 -1.65 1.30 -15.44
C HIS A 41 -1.85 2.81 -15.48
N THR A 42 -2.40 3.31 -16.58
CA THR A 42 -2.88 4.68 -16.72
C THR A 42 -4.40 4.69 -16.58
N PHE A 43 -4.92 5.45 -15.62
CA PHE A 43 -6.34 5.46 -15.31
C PHE A 43 -7.09 6.38 -16.26
N VAL A 44 -7.99 5.81 -17.06
CA VAL A 44 -8.79 6.56 -18.04
C VAL A 44 -10.15 7.02 -17.48
N LYS A 45 -10.61 6.44 -16.37
CA LYS A 45 -11.93 6.73 -15.81
C LYS A 45 -11.88 8.00 -14.95
N ALA A 46 -12.94 8.80 -15.01
CA ALA A 46 -13.10 10.00 -14.19
C ALA A 46 -12.96 9.68 -12.68
N GLY A 47 -12.27 10.55 -11.94
CA GLY A 47 -12.01 10.41 -10.51
C GLY A 47 -10.67 11.02 -10.11
N LEU A 48 -10.22 10.74 -8.88
CA LEU A 48 -8.98 11.25 -8.31
C LEU A 48 -7.73 10.93 -9.15
N PHE A 49 -7.75 9.79 -9.85
CA PHE A 49 -6.63 9.31 -10.64
C PHE A 49 -6.81 9.53 -12.13
N LYS A 50 -7.80 10.30 -12.60
CA LYS A 50 -7.99 10.49 -14.05
C LYS A 50 -6.69 10.94 -14.71
N ASP A 51 -6.27 10.22 -15.75
CA ASP A 51 -5.05 10.39 -16.54
C ASP A 51 -3.73 10.16 -15.76
N ALA A 52 -3.81 9.80 -14.47
CA ALA A 52 -2.65 9.43 -13.67
C ALA A 52 -2.10 8.07 -14.11
N THR A 53 -0.80 7.86 -13.92
CA THR A 53 -0.13 6.58 -14.16
C THR A 53 0.38 6.02 -12.84
N TYR A 54 0.02 4.78 -12.54
CA TYR A 54 0.56 4.04 -11.42
C TYR A 54 1.43 2.90 -11.91
N ASP A 55 2.63 2.77 -11.37
CA ASP A 55 3.51 1.63 -11.54
C ASP A 55 3.84 1.04 -10.18
N GLY A 56 3.34 -0.15 -9.90
CA GLY A 56 3.54 -0.75 -8.60
C GLY A 56 2.69 -1.97 -8.33
N THR A 57 2.55 -2.25 -7.04
CA THR A 57 1.82 -3.40 -6.54
C THR A 57 0.32 -3.13 -6.52
N TRP A 58 -0.44 -4.17 -6.82
CA TRP A 58 -1.89 -4.18 -6.82
C TRP A 58 -2.34 -5.29 -5.90
N LEU A 59 -3.44 -5.09 -5.19
CA LEU A 59 -4.11 -6.10 -4.39
C LEU A 59 -5.59 -6.12 -4.75
N ALA A 60 -6.09 -7.27 -5.23
CA ALA A 60 -7.49 -7.45 -5.62
C ALA A 60 -7.98 -6.35 -6.59
N GLY A 61 -7.13 -5.96 -7.55
CA GLY A 61 -7.43 -4.94 -8.55
C GLY A 61 -7.36 -3.48 -8.05
N ARG A 62 -6.89 -3.22 -6.84
CA ARG A 62 -6.68 -1.87 -6.29
C ARG A 62 -5.20 -1.60 -6.08
N ILE A 63 -4.79 -0.34 -6.21
CA ILE A 63 -3.42 0.10 -5.88
C ILE A 63 -3.10 -0.25 -4.41
N HIS A 64 -1.98 -0.93 -4.17
CA HIS A 64 -1.61 -1.41 -2.84
C HIS A 64 -0.13 -1.82 -2.76
N GLY A 65 0.53 -1.63 -1.62
CA GLY A 65 1.95 -1.92 -1.46
C GLY A 65 2.82 -0.82 -2.06
N THR A 66 4.05 -1.15 -2.42
CA THR A 66 5.00 -0.16 -2.96
C THR A 66 4.70 0.19 -4.42
N GLY A 67 4.88 1.46 -4.78
CA GLY A 67 4.82 1.92 -6.16
C GLY A 67 5.00 3.42 -6.33
N VAL A 68 4.92 3.85 -7.58
CA VAL A 68 5.01 5.23 -8.02
C VAL A 68 3.70 5.62 -8.66
N LEU A 69 3.07 6.68 -8.16
CA LEU A 69 1.85 7.28 -8.70
C LEU A 69 2.18 8.66 -9.24
N GLN A 70 2.01 8.86 -10.54
CA GLN A 70 2.25 10.12 -11.23
C GLN A 70 0.94 10.71 -11.71
N TRP A 71 0.67 11.96 -11.35
CA TRP A 71 -0.52 12.70 -11.76
C TRP A 71 -0.25 13.54 -13.02
N PRO A 72 -1.31 13.96 -13.75
CA PRO A 72 -1.17 14.75 -14.98
C PRO A 72 -0.55 16.14 -14.78
N ASP A 73 -0.65 16.70 -13.58
CA ASP A 73 -0.01 17.96 -13.19
C ASP A 73 1.52 17.82 -13.03
N GLY A 74 2.05 16.60 -13.13
CA GLY A 74 3.45 16.27 -12.92
C GLY A 74 3.79 15.94 -11.47
N SER A 75 2.83 16.04 -10.54
CA SER A 75 3.02 15.58 -9.16
C SER A 75 3.30 14.07 -9.13
N VAL A 76 4.13 13.63 -8.21
CA VAL A 76 4.56 12.23 -8.10
C VAL A 76 4.61 11.81 -6.64
N PHE A 77 3.98 10.67 -6.33
CA PHE A 77 4.14 9.99 -5.06
C PHE A 77 4.89 8.68 -5.25
N GLU A 78 5.98 8.51 -4.50
CA GLU A 78 6.74 7.27 -4.43
C GLU A 78 6.71 6.75 -2.99
N GLY A 79 6.19 5.54 -2.79
CA GLY A 79 6.11 4.97 -1.45
C GLY A 79 5.10 3.84 -1.33
N HIS A 80 4.61 3.62 -0.12
CA HIS A 80 3.58 2.63 0.12
C HIS A 80 2.18 3.22 -0.11
N LEU A 81 1.30 2.44 -0.72
CA LEU A 81 -0.10 2.75 -0.89
C LEU A 81 -0.95 1.65 -0.26
N LYS A 82 -2.10 2.04 0.27
CA LYS A 82 -3.09 1.11 0.83
C LYS A 82 -4.46 1.49 0.34
N ARG A 83 -5.04 0.63 -0.52
CA ARG A 83 -6.37 0.83 -1.11
C ARG A 83 -6.45 2.15 -1.88
N GLY A 84 -5.38 2.52 -2.59
CA GLY A 84 -5.27 3.77 -3.35
C GLY A 84 -4.88 5.01 -2.55
N LEU A 85 -4.71 4.93 -1.23
CA LEU A 85 -4.27 6.07 -0.42
C LEU A 85 -2.79 5.93 -0.06
N MET A 86 -2.07 7.06 0.00
CA MET A 86 -0.69 7.11 0.51
C MET A 86 -0.67 6.56 1.95
N HIS A 87 0.27 5.65 2.21
CA HIS A 87 0.41 4.99 3.51
C HIS A 87 1.88 4.67 3.79
N GLY A 88 2.24 4.41 5.05
CA GLY A 88 3.62 4.03 5.39
C GLY A 88 4.65 5.08 4.97
N SER A 89 5.90 4.69 4.75
CA SER A 89 6.91 5.63 4.24
C SER A 89 6.66 5.99 2.78
N GLY A 90 6.87 7.28 2.45
CA GLY A 90 6.80 7.76 1.08
C GLY A 90 7.25 9.21 0.94
N MET A 91 7.48 9.60 -0.31
CA MET A 91 7.86 10.93 -0.76
C MET A 91 6.82 11.42 -1.78
N TYR A 92 6.22 12.57 -1.50
CA TYR A 92 5.29 13.25 -2.40
C TYR A 92 5.94 14.51 -2.96
N THR A 93 6.19 14.54 -4.26
CA THR A 93 6.63 15.74 -4.99
C THR A 93 5.41 16.37 -5.63
N ILE A 94 5.09 17.59 -5.23
CA ILE A 94 3.94 18.35 -5.71
C ILE A 94 4.43 19.41 -6.69
N ILE A 95 3.85 19.45 -7.88
CA ILE A 95 4.20 20.41 -8.92
C ILE A 95 3.15 21.52 -8.97
N HIS A 96 3.63 22.76 -8.91
CA HIS A 96 2.79 23.95 -8.97
C HIS A 96 3.43 25.01 -9.87
N ASN A 97 2.67 26.03 -10.26
CA ASN A 97 3.16 27.13 -11.10
C ASN A 97 4.36 27.88 -10.50
N LYS A 98 4.51 27.88 -9.17
CA LYS A 98 5.57 28.58 -8.45
C LYS A 98 6.83 27.73 -8.21
N GLY A 99 6.82 26.45 -8.61
CA GLY A 99 7.92 25.51 -8.39
C GLY A 99 7.44 24.15 -7.91
N LYS A 100 8.34 23.43 -7.23
CA LYS A 100 8.08 22.10 -6.67
C LYS A 100 8.16 22.12 -5.15
N GLU A 101 7.25 21.41 -4.50
CA GLU A 101 7.29 21.12 -3.07
C GLU A 101 7.54 19.62 -2.87
N VAL A 102 8.36 19.24 -1.91
CA VAL A 102 8.64 17.83 -1.60
C VAL A 102 8.31 17.55 -0.16
N GLN A 103 7.43 16.58 0.07
CA GLN A 103 7.02 16.11 1.39
C GLN A 103 7.45 14.66 1.58
N THR A 104 8.37 14.43 2.52
CA THR A 104 8.87 13.08 2.83
C THR A 104 8.49 12.73 4.26
N GLY A 105 7.96 11.53 4.47
CA GLY A 105 7.67 11.04 5.81
C GLY A 105 6.74 9.84 5.82
N THR A 106 6.04 9.66 6.95
CA THR A 106 5.07 8.58 7.11
C THR A 106 3.68 9.08 6.78
N TRP A 107 2.95 8.32 5.96
CA TRP A 107 1.62 8.63 5.49
C TRP A 107 0.58 7.71 6.15
N LYS A 108 -0.58 8.27 6.48
CA LYS A 108 -1.74 7.50 6.96
C LYS A 108 -3.00 8.05 6.30
N GLU A 109 -3.68 7.18 5.55
CA GLU A 109 -4.95 7.51 4.88
C GLU A 109 -4.83 8.75 3.97
N GLY A 110 -3.70 8.89 3.27
CA GLY A 110 -3.46 10.01 2.36
C GLY A 110 -2.93 11.29 3.03
N LYS A 111 -2.70 11.29 4.34
CA LYS A 111 -2.16 12.45 5.07
C LYS A 111 -0.76 12.17 5.57
N LEU A 112 0.14 13.15 5.44
CA LEU A 112 1.44 13.11 6.10
C LEU A 112 1.20 13.15 7.61
N VAL A 113 1.69 12.14 8.31
CA VAL A 113 1.64 12.05 9.76
C VAL A 113 2.85 12.79 10.28
N ASP A 114 2.59 13.88 11.00
CA ASP A 114 3.58 14.51 11.84
C ASP A 114 3.66 13.73 13.17
N TRP A 115 4.78 13.04 13.37
CA TRP A 115 5.03 12.31 14.61
C TRP A 115 5.26 13.23 15.81
N GLU A 116 5.64 14.49 15.57
CA GLU A 116 5.86 15.49 16.60
C GLU A 116 4.53 15.88 17.26
N LEU A 117 3.45 16.02 16.48
CA LEU A 117 2.09 16.26 17.00
C LEU A 117 1.55 15.09 17.83
N TYR A 118 1.89 13.85 17.47
CA TYR A 118 1.47 12.67 18.25
C TYR A 118 2.16 12.63 19.62
N ILE A 119 3.46 12.92 19.66
CA ILE A 119 4.24 12.99 20.92
C ILE A 119 3.73 14.16 21.77
N MET A 120 3.52 15.34 21.18
CA MET A 120 2.99 16.51 21.90
C MET A 120 1.61 16.25 22.50
N GLN A 121 0.71 15.59 21.77
CA GLN A 121 -0.62 15.28 22.28
C GLN A 121 -0.58 14.28 23.45
N MET A 122 0.35 13.32 23.42
CA MET A 122 0.59 12.41 24.55
C MET A 122 1.14 13.13 25.77
N GLU A 123 2.13 14.02 25.60
CA GLU A 123 2.67 14.81 26.70
C GLU A 123 1.66 15.80 27.30
N THR A 124 0.81 16.42 26.48
CA THR A 124 -0.26 17.30 26.95
C THR A 124 -1.30 16.51 27.76
N CYS A 125 -1.68 15.30 27.32
CA CYS A 125 -2.55 14.43 28.10
C CYS A 125 -1.94 14.05 29.45
N MET A 126 -0.66 13.67 29.51
CA MET A 126 0.02 13.32 30.77
C MET A 126 0.13 14.49 31.75
N ARG A 127 0.34 15.72 31.26
CA ARG A 127 0.35 16.94 32.09
C ARG A 127 -1.03 17.38 32.56
N ALA A 128 -2.09 17.02 31.83
CA ALA A 128 -3.46 17.32 32.23
C ALA A 128 -3.95 16.41 33.37
N THR A 129 -3.54 15.14 33.36
CA THR A 129 -3.87 14.19 34.44
C THR A 129 -3.10 14.47 35.73
N SER A 130 -1.90 15.05 35.66
CA SER A 130 -1.10 15.39 36.86
C SER A 130 -1.56 16.65 37.60
N LYS A 131 -2.57 17.37 37.10
CA LYS A 131 -3.15 18.57 37.74
C LYS A 131 -4.53 18.32 38.35
N MET A 132 -4.99 17.07 38.34
CA MET A 132 -6.28 16.65 38.90
C MET A 132 -6.13 15.90 40.24
N ASP A 133 -4.90 15.83 40.77
CA ASP A 133 -4.59 15.32 42.12
C ASP A 133 -4.17 16.46 43.06
#